data_AF-A0A810NXY3-F1
#
_entry.id   AF-A0A810NXY3-F1
#
_cell.length_a   1.000
_cell.length_b   1.000
_cell.length_c   1.000
_cell.angle_alpha   90.00
_cell.angle_beta   90.00
_cell.angle_gamma   90.00
#
_symmetry.space_group_name_H-M   'P 1'
#
loop_
_entity.id
_entity.type
_entity.pdbx_description
1 polymer ?
#
loop_
_entity_poly.entity_id
_entity_poly.type
_entity_poly.pdbx_seq_one_letter_code
_entity_poly.pdbx_strand_id
1 'polypeptide(L)'
;MERAILCGVSSLVRPDALVSARGLWRTPGPSRLFHADAAEAPEAALPWLREVAEEFVRRADLTVLSGADAAALYGPVPPLRPARRLRSMGDGAVLLVCGPQTSILICDDADARPRADGPADVLFGLPFTPALPNLQAALGANGVPWDAAGWLDLVNTAYAA
;
A
#
# COMPACT_ATOMS: atom_id res chain seq x y z
N MET A 1 -10.51 18.57 7.78
CA MET A 1 -10.14 17.20 7.36
C MET A 1 -9.02 17.32 6.36
N GLU A 2 -7.84 16.80 6.69
CA GLU A 2 -6.73 16.74 5.73
C GLU A 2 -6.99 15.58 4.77
N ARG A 3 -6.86 15.82 3.46
CA ARG A 3 -7.02 14.77 2.47
C ARG A 3 -5.73 13.95 2.44
N ALA A 4 -5.82 12.64 2.59
CA ALA A 4 -4.67 11.76 2.41
C ALA A 4 -4.06 11.96 1.01
N ILE A 5 -2.74 12.00 0.92
CA ILE A 5 -2.02 12.08 -0.35
C ILE A 5 -2.09 10.72 -1.02
N LEU A 6 -2.65 10.67 -2.23
CA LEU A 6 -2.64 9.49 -3.08
C LEU A 6 -1.55 9.63 -4.13
N CYS A 7 -0.70 8.61 -4.24
CA CYS A 7 0.35 8.54 -5.25
C CYS A 7 0.35 7.17 -5.94
N GLY A 8 0.13 7.14 -7.26
CA GLY A 8 0.27 5.93 -8.09
C GLY A 8 1.63 5.87 -8.75
N VAL A 9 2.31 4.72 -8.72
CA VAL A 9 3.64 4.53 -9.33
C VAL A 9 3.61 4.78 -10.84
N SER A 10 2.52 4.43 -11.53
CA SER A 10 2.33 4.70 -12.96
C SER A 10 2.47 6.19 -13.31
N SER A 11 1.99 7.05 -12.41
CA SER A 11 2.02 8.51 -12.59
C SER A 11 3.41 9.10 -12.40
N LEU A 12 4.32 8.35 -11.77
CA LEU A 12 5.66 8.82 -11.44
C LEU A 12 6.64 8.72 -12.60
N VAL A 13 6.28 8.06 -13.70
CA VAL A 13 7.10 7.99 -14.94
C VAL A 13 7.46 9.38 -15.47
N ARG A 14 6.65 10.41 -15.17
CA ARG A 14 6.94 11.80 -15.51
C ARG A 14 7.89 12.42 -14.48
N PRO A 15 9.06 12.97 -14.88
CA PRO A 15 10.02 13.56 -13.96
C PRO A 15 9.43 14.62 -13.01
N ASP A 16 8.60 15.53 -13.53
CA ASP A 16 7.97 16.58 -12.72
C ASP A 16 7.00 16.01 -11.66
N ALA A 17 6.28 14.95 -12.02
CA ALA A 17 5.38 14.26 -11.09
C ALA A 17 6.19 13.57 -9.99
N LEU A 18 7.30 12.91 -10.34
CA LEU A 18 8.19 12.29 -9.36
C LEU A 18 8.81 13.31 -8.40
N VAL A 19 9.31 14.43 -8.89
CA VAL A 19 9.87 15.51 -8.06
C VAL A 19 8.80 16.03 -7.08
N SER A 20 7.60 16.30 -7.59
CA SER A 20 6.47 16.79 -6.78
C SER A 20 6.05 15.77 -5.73
N ALA A 21 5.91 14.50 -6.13
CA ALA A 21 5.54 13.41 -5.23
C ALA A 21 6.58 13.20 -4.12
N ARG A 22 7.89 13.24 -4.44
CA ARG A 22 8.97 13.16 -3.43
C ARG A 22 8.93 14.34 -2.44
N GLY A 23 8.59 15.54 -2.91
CA GLY A 23 8.38 16.70 -2.05
C GLY A 23 7.25 16.45 -1.04
N LEU A 24 6.09 16.04 -1.55
CA LEU A 24 4.91 15.68 -0.76
C LEU A 24 5.19 14.55 0.24
N TRP A 25 5.93 13.51 -0.17
CA TRP A 25 6.28 12.36 0.66
C TRP A 25 7.26 12.66 1.80
N ARG A 26 7.92 13.83 1.74
CA ARG A 26 8.82 14.32 2.80
C ARG A 26 8.11 15.24 3.79
N THR A 27 6.98 15.84 3.39
CA THR A 27 6.21 16.74 4.24
C THR A 27 5.52 15.96 5.37
N PRO A 28 5.75 16.30 6.65
CA PRO A 28 4.97 15.77 7.77
C PRO A 28 3.51 16.25 7.70
N GLY A 29 2.57 15.47 8.23
CA GLY A 29 1.16 15.86 8.36
C GLY A 29 0.21 14.87 7.70
N PRO A 30 -0.01 14.97 6.38
CA PRO A 30 -1.05 14.19 5.72
C PRO A 30 -0.68 12.72 5.62
N SER A 31 -1.67 11.84 5.84
CA SER A 31 -1.56 10.41 5.59
C SER A 31 -1.23 10.13 4.12
N ARG A 32 -0.50 9.05 3.86
CA ARG A 32 0.11 8.70 2.58
C ARG A 32 -0.41 7.35 2.10
N LEU A 33 -1.24 7.40 1.06
CA LEU A 33 -1.75 6.24 0.34
C LEU A 33 -0.92 6.05 -0.94
N PHE A 34 -0.21 4.92 -1.03
CA PHE A 34 0.56 4.56 -2.20
C PHE A 34 -0.16 3.46 -3.00
N HIS A 35 -0.27 3.63 -4.31
CA HIS A 35 -0.81 2.63 -5.22
C HIS A 35 0.32 2.13 -6.13
N ALA A 36 0.69 0.86 -6.01
CA ALA A 36 1.77 0.26 -6.79
C ALA A 36 1.29 -0.20 -8.18
N ASP A 37 0.50 0.62 -8.89
CA ASP A 37 -0.07 0.35 -10.21
C ASP A 37 0.97 0.31 -11.33
N ALA A 38 1.55 -0.86 -11.56
CA ALA A 38 2.60 -1.07 -12.55
C ALA A 38 2.20 -2.02 -13.67
N ALA A 39 1.05 -2.70 -13.58
CA ALA A 39 0.62 -3.71 -14.54
C ALA A 39 0.55 -3.18 -15.99
N GLU A 40 0.17 -1.92 -16.16
CA GLU A 40 0.04 -1.26 -17.47
C GLU A 40 1.30 -0.48 -17.89
N ALA A 41 2.37 -0.54 -17.09
CA ALA A 41 3.60 0.17 -17.41
C ALA A 41 4.41 -0.53 -18.52
N PRO A 42 5.14 0.22 -19.37
CA PRO A 42 6.04 -0.38 -20.34
C PRO A 42 7.10 -1.25 -19.65
N GLU A 43 7.39 -2.43 -20.21
CA GLU A 43 8.34 -3.40 -19.63
C GLU A 43 9.71 -2.78 -19.32
N ALA A 44 10.20 -1.92 -20.22
CA ALA A 44 11.46 -1.21 -20.06
C ALA A 44 11.50 -0.27 -18.83
N ALA A 45 10.36 0.17 -18.32
CA ALA A 45 10.25 1.02 -17.14
C ALA A 45 10.15 0.24 -15.82
N LEU A 46 9.81 -1.05 -15.86
CA LEU A 46 9.52 -1.86 -14.66
C LEU A 46 10.70 -1.94 -13.67
N PRO A 47 11.98 -2.10 -14.08
CA PRO A 47 13.09 -2.11 -13.14
C PRO A 47 13.18 -0.81 -12.32
N TRP A 48 12.99 0.33 -13.00
CA TRP A 48 13.02 1.64 -12.37
C TRP A 48 11.78 1.91 -11.53
N LEU A 49 10.59 1.52 -12.00
CA LEU A 49 9.34 1.62 -11.22
C LEU A 49 9.39 0.78 -9.95
N ARG A 50 10.07 -0.38 -9.97
CA ARG A 50 10.32 -1.17 -8.75
C ARG A 50 11.12 -0.37 -7.73
N GLU A 51 12.21 0.28 -8.14
CA GLU A 51 13.02 1.11 -7.24
C GLU A 51 12.20 2.27 -6.66
N VAL A 52 11.40 2.94 -7.49
CA VAL A 52 10.51 4.03 -7.06
C VAL A 52 9.43 3.51 -6.11
N ALA A 53 8.81 2.37 -6.39
CA ALA A 53 7.82 1.77 -5.51
C ALA A 53 8.43 1.44 -4.14
N GLU A 54 9.60 0.80 -4.11
CA GLU A 54 10.32 0.49 -2.87
C GLU A 54 10.75 1.77 -2.11
N GLU A 55 11.06 2.88 -2.81
CA GLU A 55 11.30 4.19 -2.18
C GLU A 55 10.05 4.73 -1.46
N PHE A 56 8.91 4.76 -2.15
CA PHE A 56 7.68 5.35 -1.62
C PHE A 56 7.06 4.49 -0.51
N VAL A 57 7.09 3.17 -0.65
CA VAL A 57 6.51 2.25 0.36
C VAL A 57 7.12 2.44 1.74
N ARG A 58 8.42 2.77 1.84
CA ARG A 58 9.11 3.00 3.13
C ARG A 58 8.46 4.07 4.01
N ARG A 59 7.65 4.94 3.41
CA ARG A 59 6.99 6.06 4.08
C ARG A 59 5.49 6.11 3.81
N ALA A 60 4.95 5.10 3.14
CA ALA A 60 3.52 4.96 2.94
C ALA A 60 2.87 4.51 4.25
N ASP A 61 1.71 5.07 4.55
CA ASP A 61 0.88 4.59 5.66
C ASP A 61 0.04 3.40 5.20
N LEU A 62 -0.46 3.44 3.97
CA LEU A 62 -1.14 2.32 3.31
C LEU A 62 -0.62 2.15 1.88
N THR A 63 -0.24 0.94 1.53
CA THR A 63 0.11 0.56 0.15
C THR A 63 -0.95 -0.36 -0.43
N VAL A 64 -1.40 -0.09 -1.65
CA VAL A 64 -2.30 -0.96 -2.42
C VAL A 64 -1.51 -1.59 -3.56
N LEU A 65 -1.59 -2.92 -3.69
CA LEU A 65 -0.90 -3.71 -4.70
C LEU A 65 -1.85 -4.78 -5.24
N SER A 66 -1.99 -4.92 -6.56
CA SER A 66 -2.71 -6.07 -7.14
C SER A 66 -1.79 -7.24 -7.46
N GLY A 67 -2.38 -8.42 -7.70
CA GLY A 67 -1.62 -9.57 -8.23
C GLY A 67 -0.93 -9.29 -9.57
N ALA A 68 -1.55 -8.50 -10.45
CA ALA A 68 -0.97 -8.13 -11.75
C ALA A 68 0.23 -7.18 -11.56
N ASP A 69 0.09 -6.20 -10.66
CA ASP A 69 1.17 -5.28 -10.32
C ASP A 69 2.35 -6.00 -9.67
N ALA A 70 2.06 -6.93 -8.77
CA ALA A 70 3.06 -7.79 -8.14
C ALA A 70 3.85 -8.59 -9.19
N ALA A 71 3.16 -9.15 -10.18
CA ALA A 71 3.79 -9.91 -11.25
C ALA A 71 4.63 -9.00 -12.18
N ALA A 72 4.12 -7.81 -12.53
CA ALA A 72 4.85 -6.83 -13.33
C ALA A 72 6.11 -6.35 -12.61
N LEU A 73 5.98 -5.98 -11.33
CA LEU A 73 7.10 -5.45 -10.56
C LEU A 73 8.10 -6.53 -10.17
N TYR A 74 7.71 -7.75 -9.82
CA TYR A 74 8.62 -8.73 -9.18
C TYR A 74 8.75 -10.06 -9.94
N GLY A 75 8.13 -10.19 -11.11
CA GLY A 75 8.12 -11.42 -11.90
C GLY A 75 7.10 -12.45 -11.39
N PRO A 76 7.11 -13.68 -11.93
CA PRO A 76 6.10 -14.70 -11.69
C PRO A 76 6.27 -15.38 -10.32
N VAL A 77 6.05 -14.63 -9.24
CA VAL A 77 6.05 -15.11 -7.86
C VAL A 77 4.65 -15.02 -7.25
N PRO A 78 4.31 -15.84 -6.23
CA PRO A 78 3.04 -15.70 -5.52
C PRO A 78 2.87 -14.26 -4.98
N PRO A 79 1.76 -13.54 -5.26
CA PRO A 79 1.61 -12.11 -4.94
C PRO A 79 1.76 -11.75 -3.46
N LEU A 80 1.49 -12.70 -2.57
CA LEU A 80 1.70 -12.52 -1.13
C LEU A 80 3.18 -12.24 -0.79
N ARG A 81 4.13 -12.80 -1.55
CA ARG A 81 5.57 -12.63 -1.32
C ARG A 81 6.02 -11.17 -1.51
N PRO A 82 5.76 -10.50 -2.64
CA PRO A 82 6.06 -9.08 -2.79
C PRO A 82 5.22 -8.19 -1.85
N ALA A 83 3.96 -8.54 -1.57
CA ALA A 83 3.15 -7.78 -0.61
C ALA A 83 3.80 -7.75 0.79
N ARG A 84 4.25 -8.91 1.30
CA ARG A 84 4.98 -9.00 2.58
C ARG A 84 6.35 -8.31 2.54
N ARG A 85 7.07 -8.41 1.41
CA ARG A 85 8.34 -7.68 1.21
C ARG A 85 8.11 -6.17 1.33
N LEU A 86 7.11 -5.64 0.64
CA LEU A 86 6.75 -4.21 0.72
C LEU A 86 6.34 -3.84 2.15
N ARG A 87 5.52 -4.67 2.81
CA ARG A 87 5.14 -4.46 4.21
C ARG A 87 6.37 -4.33 5.12
N SER A 88 7.37 -5.20 4.96
CA SER A 88 8.59 -5.17 5.78
C SER A 88 9.53 -3.99 5.50
N MET A 89 9.30 -3.20 4.44
CA MET A 89 10.14 -2.05 4.10
C MET A 89 9.74 -0.75 4.79
N GLY A 90 8.50 -0.65 5.26
CA GLY A 90 7.96 0.54 5.92
C GLY A 90 7.08 0.18 7.11
N ASP A 91 6.59 1.18 7.82
CA ASP A 91 5.81 0.99 9.06
C ASP A 91 4.29 0.89 8.80
N GLY A 92 3.84 1.18 7.57
CA GLY A 92 2.44 1.15 7.19
C GLY A 92 1.89 -0.24 6.86
N ALA A 93 0.61 -0.30 6.49
CA ALA A 93 -0.07 -1.51 6.05
C ALA A 93 0.04 -1.71 4.52
N VAL A 94 -0.21 -2.95 4.08
CA VAL A 94 -0.33 -3.33 2.66
C VAL A 94 -1.66 -4.01 2.42
N LEU A 95 -2.44 -3.51 1.47
CA LEU A 95 -3.64 -4.16 0.94
C LEU A 95 -3.31 -4.82 -0.39
N LEU A 96 -3.24 -6.16 -0.38
CA LEU A 96 -3.09 -6.98 -1.57
C LEU A 96 -4.47 -7.24 -2.20
N VAL A 97 -4.70 -6.73 -3.39
CA VAL A 97 -5.92 -6.97 -4.16
C VAL A 97 -5.80 -8.31 -4.89
N CYS A 98 -6.63 -9.28 -4.49
CA CYS A 98 -6.67 -10.64 -5.05
C CYS A 98 -7.76 -10.79 -6.14
N GLY A 99 -8.59 -9.76 -6.32
CA GLY A 99 -9.68 -9.71 -7.29
C GLY A 99 -10.67 -8.59 -6.95
N PRO A 100 -11.78 -8.47 -7.69
CA PRO A 100 -12.79 -7.43 -7.45
C PRO A 100 -13.54 -7.64 -6.12
N GLN A 101 -13.51 -8.84 -5.56
CA GLN A 101 -14.29 -9.22 -4.36
C GLN A 101 -13.43 -9.78 -3.25
N THR A 102 -12.11 -9.79 -3.38
CA THR A 102 -11.22 -10.37 -2.37
C THR A 102 -9.92 -9.60 -2.28
N SER A 103 -9.51 -9.34 -1.04
CA SER A 103 -8.22 -8.73 -0.75
C SER A 103 -7.62 -9.30 0.54
N ILE A 104 -6.34 -9.05 0.75
CA ILE A 104 -5.62 -9.43 1.96
C ILE A 104 -4.99 -8.17 2.53
N LEU A 105 -5.37 -7.80 3.74
CA LEU A 105 -4.73 -6.72 4.48
C LEU A 105 -3.58 -7.31 5.32
N ILE A 106 -2.40 -6.71 5.20
CA ILE A 106 -1.18 -7.08 5.90
C ILE A 106 -0.72 -5.88 6.72
N CYS A 107 -0.63 -6.02 8.03
CA CYS A 107 -0.25 -4.94 8.95
C CYS A 107 0.60 -5.48 10.11
N ASP A 108 1.22 -4.59 10.88
CA ASP A 108 1.81 -5.03 12.16
C ASP A 108 0.72 -5.31 13.18
N ASP A 109 1.13 -6.05 14.20
CA ASP A 109 0.47 -6.01 15.49
C ASP A 109 1.52 -5.63 16.54
N ALA A 110 1.56 -4.35 16.90
CA ALA A 110 2.53 -3.81 17.85
C ALA A 110 2.40 -4.45 19.25
N ASP A 111 1.22 -5.01 19.57
CA ASP A 111 0.96 -5.72 20.82
C ASP A 111 1.24 -7.23 20.72
N ALA A 112 1.52 -7.74 19.51
CA ALA A 112 1.93 -9.13 19.33
C ALA A 112 3.36 -9.34 19.84
N ARG A 113 3.55 -10.45 20.57
CA ARG A 113 4.89 -10.87 20.98
C ARG A 113 5.79 -11.03 19.74
N PRO A 114 7.03 -10.51 19.76
CA PRO A 114 7.99 -10.75 18.69
C PRO A 114 8.10 -12.24 18.40
N ARG A 115 7.89 -12.65 17.15
CA ARG A 115 8.10 -14.04 16.75
C ARG A 115 9.57 -14.26 16.42
N ALA A 116 10.04 -15.48 16.65
CA ALA A 116 11.43 -15.86 16.38
C ALA A 116 11.79 -15.80 14.88
N ASP A 117 10.81 -15.72 13.99
CA ASP A 117 10.94 -15.74 12.53
C ASP A 117 10.71 -14.38 11.83
N GLY A 118 10.52 -13.29 12.58
CA GLY A 118 10.39 -11.93 12.02
C GLY A 118 9.21 -11.13 12.58
N PRO A 119 8.89 -9.95 12.00
CA PRO A 119 7.75 -9.15 12.43
C PRO A 119 6.45 -9.97 12.33
N ALA A 120 5.58 -9.81 13.32
CA ALA A 120 4.36 -10.57 13.46
C ALA A 120 3.28 -10.03 12.51
N ASP A 121 3.51 -10.11 11.19
CA ASP A 121 2.52 -9.69 10.19
C ASP A 121 1.17 -10.33 10.52
N VAL A 122 0.15 -9.49 10.74
CA VAL A 122 -1.24 -9.92 10.81
C VAL A 122 -1.84 -9.85 9.41
N LEU A 123 -2.39 -10.98 8.97
CA LEU A 123 -3.03 -11.12 7.67
C LEU A 123 -4.54 -11.27 7.87
N PHE A 124 -5.30 -10.31 7.38
CA PHE A 124 -6.76 -10.40 7.29
C PHE A 124 -7.17 -10.76 5.87
N GLY A 125 -7.80 -11.92 5.69
CA GLY A 125 -8.51 -12.23 4.46
C GLY A 125 -9.84 -11.48 4.42
N LEU A 126 -10.01 -10.60 3.43
CA LEU A 126 -11.20 -9.76 3.28
C LEU A 126 -12.07 -10.32 2.13
N PRO A 127 -13.38 -10.54 2.37
CA PRO A 127 -14.32 -10.99 1.33
C PRO A 127 -14.81 -9.81 0.47
N PHE A 128 -13.98 -8.78 0.31
CA PHE A 128 -14.24 -7.61 -0.51
C PHE A 128 -12.91 -6.92 -0.89
N THR A 129 -12.99 -5.98 -1.82
CA THR A 129 -11.91 -5.06 -2.17
C THR A 129 -12.44 -3.62 -2.08
N PRO A 130 -11.98 -2.80 -1.12
CA PRO A 130 -12.37 -1.40 -1.05
C PRO A 130 -11.91 -0.62 -2.29
N ALA A 131 -12.73 0.33 -2.75
CA ALA A 131 -12.33 1.22 -3.83
C ALA A 131 -11.23 2.19 -3.36
N LEU A 132 -10.23 2.45 -4.22
CA LEU A 132 -9.10 3.32 -3.90
C LEU A 132 -9.50 4.74 -3.44
N PRO A 133 -10.51 5.41 -4.05
CA PRO A 133 -10.98 6.72 -3.56
C PRO A 133 -11.57 6.65 -2.15
N ASN A 134 -12.23 5.55 -1.79
CA ASN A 134 -12.81 5.37 -0.46
C ASN A 134 -11.73 5.10 0.58
N LEU A 135 -10.68 4.36 0.23
CA LEU A 135 -9.48 4.21 1.08
C LEU A 135 -8.82 5.57 1.33
N GLN A 136 -8.67 6.39 0.29
CA GLN A 136 -8.12 7.75 0.44
C GLN A 136 -8.99 8.59 1.38
N ALA A 137 -10.31 8.53 1.23
CA ALA A 137 -11.25 9.26 2.08
C ALA A 137 -11.21 8.78 3.54
N ALA A 138 -11.24 7.46 3.76
CA ALA A 138 -11.19 6.86 5.10
C ALA A 138 -9.87 7.20 5.82
N LEU A 139 -8.73 7.11 5.12
CA LEU A 139 -7.42 7.42 5.69
C LEU A 139 -7.26 8.92 6.01
N GLY A 140 -7.84 9.81 5.18
CA GLY A 140 -7.85 11.25 5.46
C GLY A 140 -8.82 11.66 6.58
N ALA A 141 -9.92 10.92 6.76
CA ALA A 141 -10.90 11.19 7.81
C ALA A 141 -10.44 10.68 9.18
N ASN A 142 -9.87 9.48 9.22
CA ASN A 142 -9.59 8.75 10.46
C ASN A 142 -8.11 8.77 10.86
N GLY A 143 -7.21 9.23 9.99
CA GLY A 143 -5.77 9.17 10.22
C GLY A 143 -5.21 7.75 10.03
N VAL A 144 -3.95 7.57 10.44
CA VAL A 144 -3.24 6.29 10.34
C VAL A 144 -3.55 5.43 11.57
N PRO A 145 -4.13 4.22 11.41
CA PRO A 145 -4.35 3.30 12.51
C PRO A 145 -3.04 2.85 13.16
N TRP A 146 -3.07 2.64 14.48
CA TRP A 146 -1.91 2.24 15.27
C TRP A 146 -1.85 0.72 15.52
N ASP A 147 -2.95 0.00 15.28
CA ASP A 147 -3.09 -1.44 15.50
C ASP A 147 -3.83 -2.16 14.36
N ALA A 148 -3.79 -3.49 14.41
CA ALA A 148 -4.42 -4.36 13.41
C ALA A 148 -5.95 -4.19 13.37
N ALA A 149 -6.60 -3.96 14.51
CA ALA A 149 -8.04 -3.74 14.59
C ALA A 149 -8.46 -2.43 13.90
N GLY A 150 -7.74 -1.33 14.15
CA GLY A 150 -7.99 -0.06 13.50
C GLY A 150 -7.75 -0.12 11.98
N TRP A 151 -6.76 -0.90 11.51
CA TRP A 151 -6.58 -1.14 10.09
C TRP A 151 -7.77 -1.89 9.47
N LEU A 152 -8.28 -2.92 10.16
CA LEU A 152 -9.46 -3.67 9.72
C LEU A 152 -10.72 -2.78 9.66
N ASP A 153 -10.92 -1.92 10.67
CA ASP A 153 -12.05 -0.99 10.71
C ASP A 153 -11.98 0.05 9.60
N LEU A 154 -10.77 0.55 9.29
CA LEU A 154 -10.54 1.50 8.19
C LEU A 154 -10.95 0.88 6.83
N VAL A 155 -10.53 -0.35 6.54
CA VAL A 155 -10.86 -1.01 5.26
C VAL A 155 -12.35 -1.38 5.17
N ASN A 156 -12.98 -1.77 6.28
CA ASN A 156 -14.43 -1.99 6.35
C ASN A 156 -15.20 -0.69 6.06
N THR A 157 -14.77 0.41 6.67
CA THR A 157 -15.36 1.74 6.43
C THR A 157 -15.23 2.15 4.97
N ALA A 158 -14.06 1.95 4.37
CA ALA A 158 -13.83 2.25 2.96
C ALA A 158 -14.67 1.37 2.01
N TYR A 159 -14.97 0.13 2.38
CA TYR A 159 -15.83 -0.75 1.58
C TYR A 159 -17.31 -0.36 1.66
N ALA A 160 -17.78 0.14 2.81
CA ALA A 160 -19.18 0.51 3.02
C ALA A 160 -19.58 1.87 2.40
N ALA A 161 -18.61 2.66 1.93
CA ALA A 161 -18.80 3.99 1.34
C ALA A 161 -19.15 3.95 -0.17
#